data_AF-A0A8J3U255-F1
#
_entry.id   AF-A0A8J3U255-F1
#
_cell.length_a   1.000
_cell.length_b   1.000
_cell.length_c   1.000
_cell.angle_alpha   90.00
_cell.angle_beta   90.00
_cell.angle_gamma   90.00
#
_symmetry.space_group_name_H-M   'P 1'
#
loop_
_entity.id
_entity.type
_entity.pdbx_description
1 polymer ?
#
loop_
_entity_poly.entity_id
_entity_poly.type
_entity_poly.pdbx_seq_one_letter_code
_entity_poly.pdbx_strand_id
1 'polypeptide(L)'
;MESRNPIFSRRGSTGQQQWTTATPSVQQLDAMYGAPSYAPPTSRSMTIDDVVVRGFMTLGSLVVAAAVSWYLNFGPGIAIPAMLVGLVLGLVVSFKQSTNPALILGYAVCYGIAIGWISHAYEDRFNGIVLQAVLGTMVAFGGTLAVYALKIFRPTPKFTKFVIAAGFAFVGLALLNLVAGFFVDGGLGLRTDSPIGWLFSIAAILLGCFFLLLDFDQIESGVRAGLPERYSWLMAFGLTLSLVWLYLEILRFISYFTNND
;
A
#
# COMPACT_ATOMS: atom_id res chain seq x y z
N MET A 1 26.81 24.49 57.71
CA MET A 1 25.78 24.97 56.76
C MET A 1 24.93 23.77 56.38
N GLU A 2 23.75 23.62 56.98
CA GLU A 2 22.84 22.51 56.67
C GLU A 2 22.14 22.76 55.33
N SER A 3 22.28 21.81 54.40
CA SER A 3 21.68 21.91 53.07
C SER A 3 20.18 21.66 53.14
N ARG A 4 19.37 22.66 52.77
CA ARG A 4 17.89 22.60 52.68
C ARG A 4 17.35 21.81 51.47
N ASN A 5 18.11 20.86 50.94
CA ASN A 5 17.66 20.09 49.77
C ASN A 5 16.77 18.91 50.24
N PRO A 6 15.49 18.86 49.83
CA PRO A 6 14.48 17.91 50.33
C PRO A 6 14.79 16.44 50.00
N ILE A 7 15.73 16.17 49.10
CA ILE A 7 16.23 14.81 48.84
C ILE A 7 17.05 14.27 50.03
N PHE A 8 17.74 15.13 50.77
CA PHE A 8 18.58 14.70 51.90
C PHE A 8 17.80 14.61 53.21
N SER A 9 16.69 15.36 53.36
CA SER A 9 15.83 15.27 54.55
C SER A 9 14.82 14.12 54.50
N ARG A 10 14.58 13.51 53.33
CA ARG A 10 13.72 12.31 53.19
C ARG A 10 14.43 11.01 53.61
N ARG A 11 15.72 11.06 53.94
CA ARG A 11 16.46 9.89 54.44
C ARG A 11 16.20 9.69 55.95
N GLY A 12 14.93 9.44 56.29
CA GLY A 12 14.56 8.84 57.58
C GLY A 12 15.24 7.47 57.74
N SER A 13 15.26 6.95 58.96
CA SER A 13 15.95 5.73 59.44
C SER A 13 15.60 4.40 58.74
N THR A 14 15.03 4.45 57.55
CA THR A 14 14.68 3.31 56.67
C THR A 14 15.52 3.35 55.38
N GLY A 15 16.71 3.95 55.44
CA GLY A 15 17.53 4.30 54.29
C GLY A 15 18.74 3.40 54.01
N GLN A 16 18.76 2.17 54.53
CA GLN A 16 19.69 1.14 54.07
C GLN A 16 18.94 0.06 53.29
N GLN A 17 18.35 0.42 52.15
CA GLN A 17 18.34 -0.53 51.05
C GLN A 17 19.77 -0.58 50.51
N GLN A 18 20.60 -1.33 51.24
CA GLN A 18 21.84 -1.88 50.75
C GLN A 18 21.47 -2.55 49.42
N TRP A 19 22.10 -2.11 48.33
CA TRP A 19 22.06 -2.85 47.07
C TRP A 19 22.77 -4.19 47.34
N THR A 20 22.08 -5.11 48.00
CA THR A 20 22.49 -6.50 48.20
C THR A 20 22.21 -7.25 46.91
N THR A 21 22.77 -6.78 45.81
CA THR A 21 23.04 -7.66 44.69
C THR A 21 24.13 -8.58 45.20
N ALA A 22 23.77 -9.81 45.55
CA ALA A 22 24.75 -10.82 45.98
C ALA A 22 25.89 -10.85 44.96
N THR A 23 27.14 -10.83 45.45
CA THR A 23 28.32 -10.91 44.58
C THR A 23 28.15 -12.17 43.73
N PRO A 24 28.15 -12.06 42.38
CA PRO A 24 27.91 -13.21 41.53
C PRO A 24 28.93 -14.30 41.87
N SER A 25 28.45 -15.54 42.00
CA SER A 25 29.34 -16.66 42.30
C SER A 25 30.33 -16.87 41.15
N VAL A 26 31.46 -17.51 41.43
CA VAL A 26 32.49 -17.80 40.41
C VAL A 26 31.90 -18.55 39.20
N GLN A 27 30.91 -19.41 39.44
CA GLN A 27 30.17 -20.14 38.41
C GLN A 27 29.22 -19.23 37.59
N GLN A 28 28.62 -18.21 38.20
CA GLN A 28 27.80 -17.23 37.48
C GLN A 28 28.65 -16.33 36.59
N LEU A 29 29.85 -15.95 37.05
CA LEU A 29 30.82 -15.22 36.23
C LEU A 29 31.28 -16.05 35.03
N ASP A 30 31.62 -17.32 35.25
CA ASP A 30 32.03 -18.23 34.18
C ASP A 30 30.90 -18.43 33.15
N ALA A 31 29.65 -18.57 33.60
CA ALA A 31 28.48 -18.63 32.71
C ALA A 31 28.23 -17.32 31.94
N MET A 32 28.53 -16.16 32.53
CA MET A 32 28.43 -14.86 31.86
C MET A 32 29.52 -14.66 30.81
N TYR A 33 30.76 -15.10 31.08
CA TYR A 33 31.87 -15.05 30.13
C TYR A 33 31.78 -16.12 29.03
N GLY A 34 31.19 -17.27 29.34
CA GLY A 34 30.93 -18.37 28.40
C GLY A 34 29.66 -18.19 27.57
N ALA A 35 28.85 -17.16 27.85
CA ALA A 35 27.68 -16.86 27.05
C ALA A 35 28.12 -16.48 25.61
N PRO A 36 27.48 -17.05 24.57
CA PRO A 36 27.82 -16.70 23.20
C PRO A 36 27.65 -15.20 22.98
N SER A 37 28.64 -14.58 22.33
CA SER A 37 28.57 -13.18 21.92
C SER A 37 27.29 -12.95 21.11
N TYR A 38 26.57 -11.86 21.39
CA TYR A 38 25.33 -11.50 20.69
C TYR A 38 25.56 -11.54 19.17
N ALA A 39 24.96 -12.53 18.51
CA ALA A 39 24.91 -12.58 17.05
C ALA A 39 23.70 -11.73 16.60
N PRO A 40 23.91 -10.64 15.85
CA PRO A 40 22.79 -9.85 15.35
C PRO A 40 21.86 -10.75 14.50
N PRO A 41 20.54 -10.55 14.58
CA PRO A 41 19.59 -11.32 13.79
C PRO A 41 19.94 -11.23 12.30
N THR A 42 19.83 -12.34 11.59
CA THR A 42 20.20 -12.49 10.16
C THR A 42 19.43 -11.55 9.22
N SER A 43 18.34 -10.92 9.69
CA SER A 43 17.66 -9.84 8.99
C SER A 43 17.18 -8.77 9.97
N ARG A 44 17.42 -7.50 9.61
CA ARG A 44 16.86 -6.33 10.28
C ARG A 44 15.32 -6.37 10.25
N SER A 45 14.68 -5.84 11.29
CA SER A 45 13.24 -5.62 11.31
C SER A 45 12.83 -4.50 10.36
N MET A 46 11.67 -4.66 9.72
CA MET A 46 11.05 -3.70 8.82
C MET A 46 10.77 -2.38 9.54
N THR A 47 11.09 -1.25 8.89
CA THR A 47 10.69 0.09 9.34
C THR A 47 9.69 0.72 8.37
N ILE A 48 9.03 1.80 8.81
CA ILE A 48 8.16 2.61 7.95
C ILE A 48 8.99 3.21 6.80
N ASP A 49 10.19 3.71 7.10
CA ASP A 49 11.08 4.30 6.11
C ASP A 49 11.41 3.32 4.98
N ASP A 50 11.62 2.04 5.30
CA ASP A 50 11.88 1.01 4.29
C ASP A 50 10.69 0.85 3.33
N VAL A 51 9.45 0.91 3.86
CA VAL A 51 8.23 0.82 3.05
C VAL A 51 8.07 2.07 2.19
N VAL A 52 8.34 3.25 2.74
CA VAL A 52 8.25 4.52 2.01
C VAL A 52 9.23 4.53 0.84
N VAL A 53 10.50 4.19 1.08
CA VAL A 53 11.53 4.15 0.03
C VAL A 53 11.17 3.13 -1.06
N ARG A 54 10.76 1.92 -0.67
CA ARG A 54 10.37 0.89 -1.64
C ARG A 54 9.09 1.26 -2.38
N GLY A 55 8.15 1.93 -1.72
CA GLY A 55 6.94 2.50 -2.33
C GLY A 55 7.28 3.54 -3.41
N PHE A 56 8.21 4.44 -3.14
CA PHE A 56 8.70 5.39 -4.15
C PHE A 56 9.44 4.70 -5.29
N MET A 57 10.22 3.65 -5.01
CA MET A 57 10.88 2.88 -6.08
C MET A 57 9.86 2.17 -6.97
N THR A 58 8.87 1.49 -6.39
CA THR A 58 7.85 0.76 -7.15
C THR A 58 6.96 1.71 -7.93
N LEU A 59 6.39 2.71 -7.27
CA LEU A 59 5.55 3.72 -7.91
C LEU A 59 6.33 4.55 -8.93
N GLY A 60 7.56 4.96 -8.60
CA GLY A 60 8.43 5.69 -9.52
C GLY A 60 8.74 4.89 -10.77
N SER A 61 9.05 3.59 -10.63
CA SER A 61 9.26 2.71 -11.80
C SER A 61 8.00 2.56 -12.66
N LEU A 62 6.82 2.50 -12.03
CA LEU A 62 5.53 2.46 -12.73
C LEU A 62 5.27 3.77 -13.51
N VAL A 63 5.47 4.91 -12.87
CA VAL A 63 5.27 6.24 -13.50
C VAL A 63 6.26 6.46 -14.64
N VAL A 64 7.53 6.09 -14.46
CA VAL A 64 8.53 6.17 -15.54
C VAL A 64 8.13 5.28 -16.70
N ALA A 65 7.71 4.04 -16.45
CA ALA A 65 7.25 3.12 -17.50
C ALA A 65 5.98 3.64 -18.21
N ALA A 66 5.05 4.23 -17.48
CA ALA A 66 3.86 4.87 -18.03
C ALA A 66 4.21 6.07 -18.93
N ALA A 67 5.12 6.94 -18.47
CA ALA A 67 5.60 8.08 -19.22
C ALA A 67 6.35 7.66 -20.50
N VAL A 68 7.16 6.60 -20.43
CA VAL A 68 7.84 6.02 -21.60
C VAL A 68 6.82 5.47 -22.59
N SER A 69 5.83 4.70 -22.11
CA SER A 69 4.76 4.15 -22.96
C SER A 69 3.95 5.25 -23.65
N TRP A 70 3.70 6.35 -22.95
CA TRP A 70 3.03 7.53 -23.50
C TRP A 70 3.90 8.21 -24.56
N TYR A 71 5.13 8.59 -24.21
CA TYR A 71 6.02 9.36 -25.08
C TYR A 71 6.36 8.62 -26.38
N LEU A 72 6.56 7.30 -26.29
CA LEU A 72 6.84 6.45 -27.44
C LEU A 72 5.56 6.00 -28.17
N ASN A 73 4.37 6.36 -27.66
CA ASN A 73 3.07 5.96 -28.17
C ASN A 73 3.00 4.46 -28.50
N PHE A 74 3.23 3.64 -27.47
CA PHE A 74 3.17 2.20 -27.64
C PHE A 74 1.78 1.77 -28.10
N GLY A 75 1.72 1.12 -29.27
CA GLY A 75 0.50 0.54 -29.79
C GLY A 75 0.00 -0.64 -28.94
N PRO A 76 -1.23 -1.13 -29.23
CA PRO A 76 -1.83 -2.25 -28.50
C PRO A 76 -0.98 -3.53 -28.54
N GLY A 77 -0.15 -3.71 -29.58
CA GLY A 77 0.75 -4.85 -29.73
C GLY A 77 1.82 -4.98 -28.64
N ILE A 78 2.17 -3.89 -27.94
CA ILE A 78 3.10 -3.90 -26.79
C ILE A 78 2.31 -3.76 -25.48
N ALA A 79 1.32 -2.85 -25.47
CA ALA A 79 0.57 -2.54 -24.26
C ALA A 79 -0.25 -3.72 -23.73
N ILE A 80 -0.90 -4.50 -24.62
CA ILE A 80 -1.73 -5.64 -24.19
C ILE A 80 -0.86 -6.78 -23.62
N PRO A 81 0.24 -7.22 -24.27
CA PRO A 81 1.14 -8.18 -23.64
C PRO A 81 1.73 -7.69 -22.32
N ALA A 82 2.13 -6.41 -22.23
CA ALA A 82 2.63 -5.82 -20.98
C ALA A 82 1.57 -5.83 -19.88
N MET A 83 0.31 -5.53 -20.21
CA MET A 83 -0.83 -5.63 -19.29
C MET A 83 -1.04 -7.05 -18.77
N LEU A 84 -0.97 -8.05 -19.65
CA LEU A 84 -1.15 -9.46 -19.27
C LEU A 84 0.01 -9.94 -18.39
N VAL A 85 1.26 -9.63 -18.77
CA VAL A 85 2.44 -9.97 -17.97
C VAL A 85 2.39 -9.28 -16.61
N GLY A 86 2.04 -7.99 -16.58
CA GLY A 86 1.83 -7.24 -15.34
C GLY A 86 0.75 -7.90 -14.48
N LEU A 87 -0.42 -8.22 -15.03
CA LEU A 87 -1.49 -8.89 -14.29
C LEU A 87 -1.03 -10.22 -13.70
N VAL A 88 -0.32 -11.05 -14.48
CA VAL A 88 0.21 -12.34 -14.00
C VAL A 88 1.24 -12.13 -12.89
N LEU A 89 2.18 -11.20 -13.04
CA LEU A 89 3.16 -10.89 -12.00
C LEU A 89 2.48 -10.38 -10.72
N GLY A 90 1.48 -9.50 -10.86
CA GLY A 90 0.69 -9.00 -9.74
C GLY A 90 -0.02 -10.13 -9.00
N LEU A 91 -0.67 -11.05 -9.73
CA LEU A 91 -1.30 -12.24 -9.15
C LEU A 91 -0.28 -13.17 -8.46
N VAL A 92 0.88 -13.39 -9.08
CA VAL A 92 1.95 -14.20 -8.51
C VAL A 92 2.46 -13.61 -7.20
N VAL A 93 2.70 -12.30 -7.15
CA VAL A 93 3.13 -11.61 -5.92
C VAL A 93 2.03 -11.71 -4.86
N SER A 94 0.76 -11.50 -5.24
CA SER A 94 -0.39 -11.50 -4.33
C SER A 94 -0.65 -12.88 -3.73
N PHE A 95 -0.67 -13.95 -4.54
CA PHE A 95 -0.95 -15.30 -4.05
C PHE A 95 0.23 -15.95 -3.35
N LYS A 96 1.47 -15.74 -3.84
CA LYS A 96 2.66 -16.29 -3.17
C LYS A 96 3.16 -15.44 -2.00
N GLN A 97 2.59 -14.26 -1.78
CA GLN A 97 3.09 -13.28 -0.82
C GLN A 97 4.60 -13.07 -1.00
N SER A 98 5.02 -12.92 -2.26
CA SER A 98 6.44 -12.87 -2.61
C SER A 98 7.05 -11.53 -2.20
N THR A 99 8.21 -11.59 -1.58
CA THR A 99 9.01 -10.41 -1.17
C THR A 99 10.15 -10.12 -2.13
N ASN A 100 10.15 -10.75 -3.31
CA ASN A 100 11.20 -10.59 -4.32
C ASN A 100 11.08 -9.23 -5.03
N PRO A 101 12.10 -8.34 -4.93
CA PRO A 101 12.09 -7.02 -5.56
C PRO A 101 11.94 -7.08 -7.08
N ALA A 102 12.56 -8.06 -7.73
CA ALA A 102 12.56 -8.17 -9.19
C ALA A 102 11.15 -8.45 -9.74
N LEU A 103 10.35 -9.26 -9.02
CA LEU A 103 8.96 -9.52 -9.42
C LEU A 103 8.08 -8.28 -9.27
N ILE A 104 8.29 -7.53 -8.18
CA ILE A 104 7.49 -6.34 -7.86
C ILE A 104 7.84 -5.17 -8.80
N LEU A 105 9.13 -4.95 -9.07
CA LEU A 105 9.56 -3.94 -10.05
C LEU A 105 9.22 -4.37 -11.48
N GLY A 106 9.32 -5.66 -11.80
CA GLY A 106 8.87 -6.20 -13.08
C GLY A 106 7.37 -5.97 -13.30
N TYR A 107 6.56 -6.19 -12.25
CA TYR A 107 5.14 -5.83 -12.24
C TYR A 107 4.96 -4.34 -12.51
N ALA A 108 5.64 -3.47 -11.75
CA ALA A 108 5.49 -2.03 -11.84
C ALA A 108 5.81 -1.50 -13.25
N VAL A 109 6.87 -2.01 -13.89
CA VAL A 109 7.21 -1.64 -15.27
C VAL A 109 6.17 -2.13 -16.28
N CYS A 110 5.82 -3.42 -16.24
CA CYS A 110 4.87 -4.00 -17.21
C CYS A 110 3.48 -3.37 -17.09
N TYR A 111 3.02 -3.22 -15.85
CA TYR A 111 1.72 -2.62 -15.57
C TYR A 111 1.73 -1.10 -15.79
N GLY A 112 2.86 -0.42 -15.54
CA GLY A 112 3.06 0.98 -15.88
C GLY A 112 2.92 1.25 -17.38
N ILE A 113 3.48 0.39 -18.22
CA ILE A 113 3.27 0.46 -19.68
C ILE A 113 1.78 0.37 -20.03
N ALA A 114 1.07 -0.60 -19.45
CA ALA A 114 -0.36 -0.77 -19.69
C ALA A 114 -1.17 0.45 -19.28
N ILE A 115 -0.90 1.00 -18.10
CA ILE A 115 -1.57 2.21 -17.62
C ILE A 115 -1.23 3.40 -18.52
N GLY A 116 0.05 3.59 -18.90
CA GLY A 116 0.45 4.70 -19.78
C GLY A 116 -0.29 4.69 -21.11
N TRP A 117 -0.47 3.51 -21.70
CA TRP A 117 -1.30 3.34 -22.90
C TRP A 117 -2.79 3.64 -22.66
N ILE A 118 -3.37 3.15 -21.56
CA ILE A 118 -4.76 3.46 -21.18
C ILE A 118 -4.94 4.96 -20.98
N SER A 119 -4.05 5.60 -20.22
CA SER A 119 -4.08 7.03 -19.95
C SER A 119 -4.00 7.85 -21.24
N HIS A 120 -3.11 7.49 -22.18
CA HIS A 120 -3.04 8.13 -23.49
C HIS A 120 -4.36 7.98 -24.26
N ALA A 121 -4.95 6.78 -24.27
CA ALA A 121 -6.22 6.53 -24.93
C ALA A 121 -7.41 7.30 -24.32
N TYR A 122 -7.35 7.65 -23.03
CA TYR A 122 -8.32 8.54 -22.38
C TYR A 122 -8.04 10.00 -22.75
N GLU A 123 -6.78 10.43 -22.73
CA GLU A 123 -6.39 11.80 -23.06
C GLU A 123 -6.74 12.17 -24.52
N ASP A 124 -6.61 11.23 -25.45
CA ASP A 124 -7.01 11.43 -26.86
C ASP A 124 -8.50 11.76 -27.03
N ARG A 125 -9.34 11.32 -26.08
CA ARG A 125 -10.78 11.58 -26.07
C ARG A 125 -11.16 12.75 -25.16
N PHE A 126 -10.38 12.96 -24.09
CA PHE A 126 -10.68 13.88 -23.01
C PHE A 126 -9.43 14.67 -22.63
N ASN A 127 -9.28 15.88 -23.16
CA ASN A 127 -8.11 16.69 -22.90
C ASN A 127 -8.01 17.08 -21.40
N GLY A 128 -6.84 16.85 -20.80
CA GLY A 128 -6.53 17.17 -19.42
C GLY A 128 -7.07 16.20 -18.37
N ILE A 129 -7.76 15.12 -18.78
CA ILE A 129 -8.38 14.17 -17.84
C ILE A 129 -7.32 13.45 -16.99
N VAL A 130 -6.17 13.15 -17.58
CA VAL A 130 -5.12 12.39 -16.89
C VAL A 130 -4.53 13.21 -15.74
N LEU A 131 -4.32 14.51 -15.97
CA LEU A 131 -3.84 15.42 -14.91
C LEU A 131 -4.85 15.52 -13.76
N GLN A 132 -6.14 15.65 -14.08
CA GLN A 132 -7.21 15.69 -13.07
C GLN A 132 -7.27 14.39 -12.26
N ALA A 133 -7.13 13.23 -12.92
CA ALA A 133 -7.11 11.93 -12.25
C ALA A 133 -5.89 11.75 -11.34
N VAL A 134 -4.71 12.19 -11.78
CA VAL A 134 -3.48 12.19 -10.94
C VAL A 134 -3.69 13.09 -9.72
N LEU A 135 -4.18 14.32 -9.89
CA LEU A 135 -4.48 15.23 -8.79
C LEU A 135 -5.51 14.63 -7.82
N GLY A 136 -6.59 14.05 -8.35
CA GLY A 136 -7.62 13.38 -7.55
C GLY A 136 -7.07 12.22 -6.75
N THR A 137 -6.18 11.42 -7.34
CA THR A 137 -5.51 10.29 -6.65
C THR A 137 -4.59 10.78 -5.55
N MET A 138 -3.83 11.86 -5.78
CA MET A 138 -2.99 12.48 -4.75
C MET A 138 -3.81 13.04 -3.60
N VAL A 139 -4.94 13.70 -3.88
CA VAL A 139 -5.84 14.22 -2.85
C VAL A 139 -6.48 13.08 -2.06
N ALA A 140 -6.94 12.02 -2.72
CA ALA A 140 -7.55 10.87 -2.06
C ALA A 140 -6.52 10.08 -1.22
N PHE A 141 -5.31 9.88 -1.74
CA PHE A 141 -4.20 9.28 -0.99
C PHE A 141 -3.81 10.14 0.20
N GLY A 142 -3.60 11.45 0.02
CA GLY A 142 -3.27 12.37 1.10
C GLY A 142 -4.37 12.46 2.15
N GLY A 143 -5.64 12.47 1.73
CA GLY A 143 -6.79 12.48 2.63
C GLY A 143 -6.92 11.20 3.45
N THR A 144 -6.79 10.03 2.82
CA THR A 144 -6.80 8.75 3.54
C THR A 144 -5.60 8.59 4.47
N LEU A 145 -4.41 9.01 4.03
CA LEU A 145 -3.21 9.06 4.86
C LEU A 145 -3.40 9.99 6.07
N ALA A 146 -3.98 11.18 5.87
CA ALA A 146 -4.27 12.11 6.96
C ALA A 146 -5.25 11.51 7.98
N VAL A 147 -6.34 10.90 7.52
CA VAL A 147 -7.32 10.22 8.39
C VAL A 147 -6.65 9.11 9.22
N TYR A 148 -5.78 8.32 8.60
CA TYR A 148 -5.04 7.25 9.27
C TYR A 148 -3.99 7.80 10.25
N ALA A 149 -3.16 8.73 9.81
CA ALA A 149 -2.08 9.33 10.60
C ALA A 149 -2.61 10.09 11.83
N LEU A 150 -3.74 10.79 11.68
CA LEU A 150 -4.44 11.46 12.78
C LEU A 150 -5.15 10.48 13.73
N LYS A 151 -5.11 9.17 13.45
CA LYS A 151 -5.76 8.11 14.22
C LYS A 151 -7.26 8.34 14.41
N ILE A 152 -7.89 9.07 13.47
CA ILE A 152 -9.33 9.34 13.45
C ILE A 152 -10.09 8.03 13.22
N PHE A 153 -9.56 7.18 12.35
CA PHE A 153 -10.13 5.88 12.03
C PHE A 153 -9.06 4.78 12.13
N ARG A 154 -9.38 3.70 12.84
CA ARG A 154 -8.55 2.49 12.90
C ARG A 154 -9.35 1.29 12.37
N PRO A 155 -8.89 0.62 11.31
CA PRO A 155 -9.54 -0.58 10.81
C PRO A 155 -9.68 -1.64 11.91
N THR A 156 -10.89 -2.16 12.10
CA THR A 156 -11.11 -3.31 12.98
C THR A 156 -11.03 -4.60 12.18
N PRO A 157 -10.73 -5.76 12.80
CA PRO A 157 -10.69 -7.04 12.07
C PRO A 157 -12.00 -7.37 11.34
N LYS A 158 -13.15 -6.91 11.86
CA LYS A 158 -14.45 -7.06 11.19
C LYS A 158 -14.54 -6.18 9.95
N PHE A 159 -14.09 -4.93 10.03
CA PHE A 159 -14.03 -4.01 8.90
C PHE A 159 -13.11 -4.52 7.80
N THR A 160 -11.91 -5.01 8.15
CA THR A 160 -10.97 -5.60 7.17
C THR A 160 -11.61 -6.75 6.40
N LYS A 161 -12.28 -7.69 7.09
CA LYS A 161 -13.00 -8.80 6.44
C LYS A 161 -14.13 -8.31 5.52
N PHE A 162 -14.87 -7.29 5.96
CA PHE A 162 -15.93 -6.68 5.15
C PHE A 162 -15.38 -6.05 3.88
N VAL A 163 -14.32 -5.25 3.97
CA VAL A 163 -13.69 -4.58 2.82
C VAL A 163 -13.10 -5.60 1.85
N ILE A 164 -12.44 -6.64 2.34
CA ILE A 164 -11.93 -7.73 1.49
C ILE A 164 -13.10 -8.43 0.76
N ALA A 165 -14.19 -8.74 1.47
CA ALA A 165 -15.38 -9.34 0.86
C ALA A 165 -16.02 -8.41 -0.19
N ALA A 166 -16.10 -7.11 0.09
CA ALA A 166 -16.57 -6.09 -0.85
C ALA A 166 -15.65 -5.99 -2.07
N GLY A 167 -14.34 -6.11 -1.88
CA GLY A 167 -13.32 -6.25 -2.93
C GLY A 167 -13.62 -7.40 -3.89
N PHE A 168 -13.79 -8.61 -3.34
CA PHE A 168 -14.12 -9.78 -4.15
C PHE A 168 -15.49 -9.64 -4.84
N ALA A 169 -16.49 -9.08 -4.16
CA ALA A 169 -17.80 -8.83 -4.76
C ALA A 169 -17.70 -7.84 -5.94
N PHE A 170 -16.94 -6.76 -5.77
CA PHE A 170 -16.72 -5.76 -6.82
C PHE A 170 -16.01 -6.36 -8.03
N VAL A 171 -14.91 -7.11 -7.81
CA VAL A 171 -14.21 -7.81 -8.89
C VAL A 171 -15.12 -8.83 -9.57
N GLY A 172 -15.92 -9.58 -8.82
CA GLY A 172 -16.90 -10.52 -9.36
C GLY A 172 -17.93 -9.83 -10.26
N LEU A 173 -18.51 -8.70 -9.82
CA LEU A 173 -19.42 -7.91 -10.65
C LEU A 173 -18.74 -7.30 -11.88
N ALA A 174 -17.51 -6.84 -11.76
CA ALA A 174 -16.73 -6.34 -12.89
C ALA A 174 -16.46 -7.42 -13.94
N LEU A 175 -16.16 -8.64 -13.50
CA LEU A 175 -15.98 -9.80 -14.38
C LEU A 175 -17.30 -10.22 -15.03
N LEU A 176 -18.41 -10.24 -14.28
CA LEU A 176 -19.73 -10.49 -14.85
C LEU A 176 -20.11 -9.44 -15.91
N ASN A 177 -19.82 -8.16 -15.66
CA ASN A 177 -20.02 -7.11 -16.64
C ASN A 177 -19.14 -7.30 -17.89
N LEU A 178 -17.88 -7.74 -17.71
CA LEU A 178 -16.98 -8.05 -18.82
C LEU A 178 -17.54 -9.20 -19.66
N VAL A 179 -17.98 -10.30 -19.03
CA VAL A 179 -18.58 -11.44 -19.72
C VAL A 179 -19.87 -11.02 -20.44
N ALA A 180 -20.75 -10.27 -19.77
CA ALA A 180 -21.98 -9.75 -20.37
C ALA A 180 -21.70 -8.84 -21.58
N GLY A 181 -20.58 -8.09 -21.55
CA GLY A 181 -20.14 -7.23 -22.65
C GLY A 181 -19.80 -7.98 -23.95
N PHE A 182 -19.59 -9.30 -23.92
CA PHE A 182 -19.46 -10.11 -25.14
C PHE A 182 -20.80 -10.46 -25.78
N PHE A 183 -21.91 -10.35 -25.05
CA PHE A 183 -23.25 -10.73 -25.51
C PHE A 183 -24.15 -9.51 -25.76
N VAL A 184 -23.93 -8.41 -25.04
CA VAL A 184 -24.76 -7.20 -25.09
C VAL A 184 -23.85 -5.97 -25.07
N ASP A 185 -24.09 -5.02 -25.98
CA ASP A 185 -23.39 -3.73 -26.00
C ASP A 185 -23.62 -2.99 -24.67
N GLY A 186 -22.51 -2.62 -24.01
CA GLY A 186 -22.54 -1.98 -22.68
C GLY A 186 -22.67 -2.95 -21.50
N GLY A 187 -22.79 -4.26 -21.74
CA GLY A 187 -22.83 -5.30 -20.71
C GLY A 187 -23.97 -5.11 -19.71
N LEU A 188 -23.64 -5.04 -18.42
CA LEU A 188 -24.61 -4.81 -17.33
C LEU A 188 -24.81 -3.31 -17.03
N GLY A 189 -24.23 -2.41 -17.84
CA GLY A 189 -24.25 -0.97 -17.60
C GLY A 189 -23.38 -0.48 -16.43
N LEU A 190 -22.61 -1.36 -15.79
CA LEU A 190 -21.79 -1.02 -14.61
C LEU A 190 -20.54 -0.18 -14.94
N ARG A 191 -20.17 -0.14 -16.23
CA ARG A 191 -18.96 0.52 -16.74
C ARG A 191 -19.26 1.50 -17.87
N THR A 192 -20.51 1.92 -18.00
CA THR A 192 -20.97 2.89 -18.99
C THR A 192 -21.34 4.21 -18.33
N ASP A 193 -21.43 5.27 -19.13
CA ASP A 193 -21.95 6.56 -18.69
C ASP A 193 -23.48 6.44 -18.45
N SER A 194 -23.83 6.06 -17.23
CA SER A 194 -25.20 5.89 -16.78
C SER A 194 -25.26 6.05 -15.26
N PRO A 195 -26.43 6.38 -14.66
CA PRO A 195 -26.55 6.54 -13.21
C PRO A 195 -26.05 5.33 -12.41
N ILE A 196 -26.23 4.11 -12.94
CA ILE A 196 -25.75 2.89 -12.30
C ILE A 196 -24.22 2.75 -12.41
N GLY A 197 -23.63 3.14 -13.53
CA GLY A 197 -22.18 3.17 -13.73
C GLY A 197 -21.47 4.23 -12.89
N TRP A 198 -22.11 5.39 -12.66
CA TRP A 198 -21.63 6.42 -11.74
C TRP A 198 -21.60 5.90 -10.31
N LEU A 199 -22.70 5.30 -9.83
CA LEU A 199 -22.77 4.72 -8.49
C LEU A 199 -21.74 3.61 -8.31
N PHE A 200 -21.57 2.76 -9.32
CA PHE A 200 -20.57 1.68 -9.31
C PHE A 200 -19.15 2.24 -9.22
N SER A 201 -18.84 3.33 -9.92
CA SER A 201 -17.51 3.94 -9.89
C SER A 201 -17.25 4.71 -8.59
N ILE A 202 -18.26 5.37 -8.02
CA ILE A 202 -18.16 5.96 -6.67
C ILE A 202 -17.88 4.88 -5.63
N ALA A 203 -18.60 3.75 -5.70
CA ALA A 203 -18.35 2.60 -4.81
C ALA A 203 -16.93 2.05 -4.98
N ALA A 204 -16.42 2.00 -6.21
CA ALA A 204 -15.05 1.57 -6.51
C ALA A 204 -13.98 2.50 -5.93
N ILE A 205 -14.18 3.81 -6.03
CA ILE A 205 -13.29 4.84 -5.47
C ILE A 205 -13.27 4.73 -3.94
N LEU A 206 -14.45 4.66 -3.31
CA LEU A 206 -14.56 4.47 -1.86
C LEU A 206 -13.87 3.18 -1.40
N LEU A 207 -14.04 2.10 -2.15
CA LEU A 207 -13.39 0.82 -1.89
C LEU A 207 -11.87 0.92 -2.03
N GLY A 208 -11.37 1.65 -3.03
CA GLY A 208 -9.95 1.96 -3.17
C GLY A 208 -9.39 2.75 -1.97
N CYS A 209 -10.14 3.74 -1.48
CA CYS A 209 -9.78 4.45 -0.25
C CYS A 209 -9.75 3.53 0.98
N PHE A 210 -10.68 2.57 1.07
CA PHE A 210 -10.65 1.57 2.14
C PHE A 210 -9.47 0.61 2.02
N PHE A 211 -9.09 0.20 0.81
CA PHE A 211 -7.86 -0.58 0.61
C PHE A 211 -6.62 0.17 1.06
N LEU A 212 -6.50 1.47 0.74
CA LEU A 212 -5.39 2.29 1.26
C LEU A 212 -5.36 2.31 2.79
N LEU A 213 -6.51 2.46 3.46
CA LEU A 213 -6.57 2.40 4.92
C LEU A 213 -6.12 1.03 5.47
N LEU A 214 -6.48 -0.07 4.80
CA LEU A 214 -6.02 -1.40 5.17
C LEU A 214 -4.53 -1.60 4.91
N ASP A 215 -3.99 -1.00 3.86
CA ASP A 215 -2.55 -1.07 3.55
C ASP A 215 -1.74 -0.35 4.62
N PHE A 216 -2.17 0.85 5.04
CA PHE A 216 -1.52 1.57 6.14
C PHE A 216 -1.56 0.78 7.45
N ASP A 217 -2.69 0.13 7.76
CA ASP A 217 -2.82 -0.73 8.94
C ASP A 217 -1.92 -1.97 8.88
N GLN A 218 -1.82 -2.61 7.72
CA GLN A 218 -0.89 -3.73 7.50
C GLN A 218 0.57 -3.30 7.64
N ILE A 219 0.93 -2.09 7.21
CA ILE A 219 2.27 -1.54 7.37
C ILE A 219 2.57 -1.30 8.84
N GLU A 220 1.71 -0.57 9.56
CA GLU A 220 1.95 -0.26 10.98
C GLU A 220 1.99 -1.53 11.84
N SER A 221 1.05 -2.46 11.61
CA SER A 221 1.02 -3.73 12.32
C SER A 221 2.22 -4.62 11.98
N GLY A 222 2.68 -4.62 10.72
CA GLY A 222 3.87 -5.35 10.29
C GLY A 222 5.16 -4.83 10.91
N VAL A 223 5.32 -3.51 11.01
CA VAL A 223 6.45 -2.88 11.72
C VAL A 223 6.39 -3.20 13.21
N ARG A 224 5.21 -3.07 13.82
CA ARG A 224 5.02 -3.37 15.26
C ARG A 224 5.28 -4.84 15.60
N ALA A 225 4.96 -5.75 14.68
CA ALA A 225 5.25 -7.17 14.81
C ALA A 225 6.73 -7.53 14.55
N GLY A 226 7.55 -6.56 14.12
CA GLY A 226 8.97 -6.80 13.85
C GLY A 226 9.21 -7.70 12.64
N LEU A 227 8.36 -7.63 11.61
CA LEU A 227 8.52 -8.45 10.40
C LEU A 227 9.90 -8.21 9.76
N PRO A 228 10.51 -9.23 9.11
CA PRO A 228 11.77 -9.06 8.40
C PRO A 228 11.71 -7.95 7.34
N GLU A 229 12.82 -7.22 7.15
CA GLU A 229 12.90 -6.08 6.21
C GLU A 229 12.36 -6.40 4.81
N ARG A 230 12.58 -7.60 4.27
CA ARG A 230 12.09 -8.00 2.95
C ARG A 230 10.58 -7.79 2.75
N TYR A 231 9.78 -7.83 3.81
CA TYR A 231 8.33 -7.61 3.74
C TYR A 231 7.94 -6.19 3.34
N SER A 232 8.81 -5.19 3.49
CA SER A 232 8.48 -3.84 3.01
C SER A 232 8.36 -3.76 1.49
N TRP A 233 8.94 -4.70 0.73
CA TRP A 233 8.66 -4.80 -0.72
C TRP A 233 7.21 -5.19 -0.98
N LEU A 234 6.72 -6.18 -0.24
CA LEU A 234 5.33 -6.65 -0.37
C LEU A 234 4.33 -5.58 0.09
N MET A 235 4.63 -4.87 1.17
CA MET A 235 3.78 -3.76 1.64
C MET A 235 3.76 -2.60 0.65
N ALA A 236 4.91 -2.24 0.08
CA ALA A 236 5.00 -1.25 -0.98
C ALA A 236 4.21 -1.67 -2.23
N PHE A 237 4.25 -2.96 -2.60
CA PHE A 237 3.46 -3.51 -3.69
C PHE A 237 1.95 -3.35 -3.45
N GLY A 238 1.46 -3.72 -2.26
CA GLY A 238 0.05 -3.57 -1.90
C GLY A 238 -0.42 -2.11 -2.03
N LEU A 239 0.33 -1.18 -1.45
CA LEU A 239 0.07 0.26 -1.60
C LEU A 239 0.03 0.70 -3.06
N THR A 240 0.98 0.24 -3.90
CA THR A 240 0.96 0.60 -5.32
C THR A 240 -0.26 0.05 -6.06
N LEU A 241 -0.69 -1.17 -5.73
CA LEU A 241 -1.88 -1.77 -6.34
C LEU A 241 -3.13 -0.97 -6.01
N SER A 242 -3.30 -0.59 -4.74
CA SER A 242 -4.42 0.23 -4.27
C SER A 242 -4.40 1.63 -4.89
N LEU A 243 -3.23 2.25 -5.02
CA LEU A 243 -3.11 3.57 -5.64
C LEU A 243 -3.41 3.54 -7.13
N VAL A 244 -2.91 2.52 -7.84
CA VAL A 244 -3.18 2.31 -9.27
C VAL A 244 -4.65 2.03 -9.53
N TRP A 245 -5.26 1.18 -8.69
CA TRP A 245 -6.70 0.94 -8.72
C TRP A 245 -7.47 2.25 -8.59
N LEU A 246 -7.15 3.03 -7.56
CA LEU A 246 -7.80 4.31 -7.29
C LEU A 246 -7.62 5.30 -8.46
N TYR A 247 -6.43 5.35 -9.07
CA TYR A 247 -6.17 6.14 -10.25
C TYR A 247 -7.08 5.78 -11.43
N LEU A 248 -7.16 4.49 -11.79
CA LEU A 248 -7.99 4.04 -12.91
C LEU A 248 -9.48 4.30 -12.64
N GLU A 249 -9.92 4.16 -11.39
CA GLU A 249 -11.31 4.40 -11.00
C GLU A 249 -11.67 5.90 -11.02
N ILE A 250 -10.78 6.78 -10.57
CA ILE A 250 -10.96 8.24 -10.68
C ILE A 250 -10.94 8.67 -12.15
N LEU A 251 -9.97 8.16 -12.93
CA LEU A 251 -9.88 8.43 -14.37
C LEU A 251 -11.19 8.07 -15.07
N ARG A 252 -11.72 6.88 -14.79
CA ARG A 252 -13.00 6.42 -15.35
C ARG A 252 -14.17 7.27 -14.87
N PHE A 253 -14.24 7.59 -13.58
CA PHE A 253 -15.33 8.40 -13.05
C PHE A 253 -15.39 9.78 -13.68
N ILE A 254 -14.25 10.48 -13.79
CA ILE A 254 -14.17 11.79 -14.43
C ILE A 254 -14.59 11.70 -15.91
N SER A 255 -14.22 10.62 -16.60
CA SER A 255 -14.52 10.46 -18.04
C SER A 255 -16.02 10.46 -18.36
N TYR A 256 -16.87 10.08 -17.41
CA TYR A 256 -18.32 10.16 -17.59
C TYR A 256 -18.84 11.60 -17.67
N PHE A 257 -18.14 12.56 -17.06
CA PHE A 257 -18.57 13.95 -16.98
C PHE A 257 -17.83 14.88 -17.95
N THR A 258 -16.72 14.43 -18.53
CA THR A 258 -15.91 15.24 -19.45
C THR A 258 -16.42 15.22 -20.90
N ASN A 259 -17.49 14.47 -21.21
CA ASN A 259 -18.00 14.26 -22.58
C ASN A 259 -19.27 15.06 -22.95
N ASN A 260 -19.53 16.20 -22.32
CA ASN A 260 -20.77 16.95 -22.53
C ASN A 260 -20.64 18.26 -23.35
N ASP A 261 -19.62 18.40 -24.20
CA ASP A 261 -19.54 19.48 -25.21
C ASP A 261 -19.11 18.95 -26.59
#